data_AF-A0A2H9QIP4-F1
#
_entry.id   AF-A0A2H9QIP4-F1
#
_cell.length_a   1.000
_cell.length_b   1.000
_cell.length_c   1.000
_cell.angle_alpha   90.00
_cell.angle_beta   90.00
_cell.angle_gamma   90.00
#
_symmetry.space_group_name_H-M   'P 1'
#
loop_
_entity.id
_entity.type
_entity.pdbx_description
1 polymer ?
#
loop_
_entity_poly.entity_id
_entity_poly.type
_entity_poly.pdbx_seq_one_letter_code
_entity_poly.pdbx_strand_id
1 'polypeptide(L)'
;MIIVDTREFRSRVVKELFSKGIIMQSLMLGVGDYLIGEDVCVERKSVKDFVNSLVDKRIFTQLRRMKDEFRNPLLIVEGAENIFSVRKVHPNSLRGLLLSISVDYNIPVLFSRDEAETADFLELLIKRGSKEPGKILKTEKKILTSDVQESIACLLPGIGVKTGESLLKRFKTLKNLFNAGIDELMEVDGVGKKTAEEIHKTFNKEYED
;
A
#
# COMPACT_ATOMS: atom_id res chain seq x y z
N MET A 1 7.58 15.97 -9.23
CA MET A 1 6.86 17.21 -8.87
C MET A 1 5.99 16.92 -7.65
N ILE A 2 5.78 17.91 -6.79
CA ILE A 2 4.92 17.81 -5.61
C ILE A 2 4.01 19.05 -5.57
N ILE A 3 2.74 18.85 -5.23
CA ILE A 3 1.80 19.93 -4.95
C ILE A 3 1.86 20.19 -3.45
N VAL A 4 1.97 21.46 -3.06
CA VAL A 4 2.08 21.89 -1.67
C VAL A 4 0.88 22.79 -1.34
N ASP A 5 0.23 22.53 -0.22
CA ASP A 5 -0.85 23.38 0.26
C ASP A 5 -0.34 24.81 0.49
N THR A 6 -1.10 25.81 0.03
CA THR A 6 -0.75 27.24 0.21
C THR A 6 -0.44 27.64 1.65
N ARG A 7 -1.08 27.00 2.65
CA ARG A 7 -0.86 27.23 4.09
C ARG A 7 0.51 26.72 4.53
N GLU A 8 1.02 25.68 3.88
CA GLU A 8 2.29 25.02 4.19
C GLU A 8 3.47 25.59 3.38
N PHE A 9 3.19 26.40 2.35
CA PHE A 9 4.22 26.90 1.41
C PHE A 9 5.36 27.71 2.04
N ARG A 10 5.18 28.21 3.27
CA ARG A 10 6.21 28.96 4.02
C ARG A 10 6.99 28.09 5.02
N SER A 11 6.72 26.79 5.09
CA SER A 11 7.36 25.88 6.03
C SER A 11 8.85 25.69 5.72
N ARG A 12 9.62 25.23 6.71
CA ARG A 12 11.02 24.86 6.49
C ARG A 12 11.16 23.64 5.58
N VAL A 13 10.21 22.70 5.63
CA VAL A 13 10.17 21.54 4.72
C VAL A 13 10.18 21.99 3.26
N VAL A 14 9.40 23.02 2.91
CA VAL A 14 9.37 23.58 1.54
C VAL A 14 10.71 24.18 1.15
N LYS A 15 11.42 24.83 2.09
CA LYS A 15 12.78 25.34 1.85
C LYS A 15 13.77 24.21 1.59
N GLU A 16 13.68 23.12 2.34
CA GLU A 16 14.52 21.93 2.16
C GLU A 16 14.21 21.21 0.84
N LEU A 17 12.94 21.13 0.43
CA LEU A 17 12.58 20.61 -0.88
C LEU A 17 13.11 21.49 -2.02
N PHE A 18 13.06 22.81 -1.85
CA PHE A 18 13.64 23.76 -2.81
C PHE A 18 15.16 23.60 -2.94
N SER A 19 15.88 23.48 -1.81
CA SER A 19 17.34 23.30 -1.80
C SER A 19 17.77 22.00 -2.48
N LYS A 20 16.92 20.97 -2.44
CA LYS A 20 17.08 19.68 -3.14
C LYS A 20 16.71 19.73 -4.63
N GLY A 21 16.26 20.88 -5.15
CA GLY A 21 15.87 21.02 -6.56
C GLY A 21 14.54 20.36 -6.91
N ILE A 22 13.67 20.10 -5.92
CA ILE A 22 12.35 19.51 -6.17
C ILE A 22 11.42 20.56 -6.78
N ILE A 23 10.80 20.21 -7.91
CA ILE A 23 9.77 21.03 -8.54
C ILE A 23 8.49 20.98 -7.71
N MET A 24 8.03 22.16 -7.28
CA MET A 24 6.86 22.33 -6.43
C MET A 24 5.81 23.22 -7.11
N GLN A 25 4.53 22.89 -6.91
CA GLN A 25 3.40 23.74 -7.29
C GLN A 25 2.60 24.08 -6.04
N SER A 26 2.24 25.34 -5.84
CA SER A 26 1.36 25.74 -4.73
C SER A 26 -0.10 25.70 -5.18
N LEU A 27 -0.94 24.96 -4.45
CA LEU A 27 -2.38 24.90 -4.65
C LEU A 27 -3.09 24.85 -3.29
N MET A 28 -4.35 25.26 -3.22
CA MET A 28 -5.15 25.09 -2.01
C MET A 28 -5.74 23.67 -2.01
N LEU A 29 -5.38 22.86 -1.02
CA LEU A 29 -5.85 21.48 -0.88
C LEU A 29 -7.07 21.41 0.07
N GLY A 30 -8.01 20.53 -0.27
CA GLY A 30 -9.17 20.25 0.59
C GLY A 30 -8.76 19.61 1.92
N VAL A 31 -7.81 18.68 1.87
CA VAL A 31 -7.21 17.97 3.01
C VAL A 31 -5.77 17.57 2.66
N GLY A 32 -4.88 17.51 3.67
CA GLY A 32 -3.46 17.24 3.50
C GLY A 32 -2.63 18.51 3.24
N ASP A 33 -1.32 18.37 3.42
CA ASP A 33 -0.35 19.44 3.26
C ASP A 33 0.47 19.28 1.97
N TYR A 34 0.65 18.04 1.52
CA TYR A 34 1.39 17.72 0.30
C TYR A 34 0.68 16.65 -0.52
N LEU A 35 0.70 16.78 -1.84
CA LEU A 35 0.18 15.81 -2.78
C LEU A 35 1.27 15.41 -3.79
N ILE A 36 1.57 14.13 -3.87
CA ILE A 36 2.60 13.55 -4.72
C ILE A 36 1.93 12.63 -5.75
N GLY A 37 2.18 12.88 -7.04
CA GLY A 37 1.46 12.19 -8.11
C GLY A 37 -0.03 12.54 -8.08
N GLU A 38 -0.89 11.57 -8.40
CA GLU A 38 -2.34 11.75 -8.43
C GLU A 38 -3.03 11.29 -7.13
N ASP A 39 -2.36 10.48 -6.31
CA ASP A 39 -3.06 9.70 -5.29
C ASP A 39 -2.35 9.56 -3.92
N VAL A 40 -1.13 10.10 -3.75
CA VAL A 40 -0.42 10.10 -2.46
C VAL A 40 -0.58 11.44 -1.75
N CYS A 41 -1.48 11.48 -0.77
CA CYS A 41 -1.72 12.65 0.07
C CYS A 41 -0.99 12.51 1.40
N VAL A 42 -0.20 13.52 1.76
CA VAL A 42 0.58 13.56 3.00
C VAL A 42 0.05 14.67 3.90
N GLU A 43 -0.31 14.32 5.13
CA GLU A 43 -0.55 15.27 6.22
C GLU A 43 0.68 15.29 7.13
N ARG A 44 1.21 16.49 7.41
CA ARG A 44 2.33 16.71 8.33
C ARG A 44 1.79 17.30 9.62
N LYS A 45 2.16 16.70 10.75
CA LYS A 45 1.87 17.26 12.08
C LYS A 45 3.11 17.27 12.94
N SER A 46 3.32 18.35 13.69
CA SER A 46 4.28 18.30 14.80
C SER A 46 3.83 17.27 15.84
N VAL A 47 4.75 16.70 16.61
CA VAL A 47 4.41 15.79 17.73
C VAL A 47 3.38 16.45 18.66
N LYS A 48 3.59 17.71 19.01
CA LYS A 48 2.66 18.49 19.84
C LYS A 48 1.26 18.60 19.21
N ASP A 49 1.17 18.94 17.92
CA ASP A 49 -0.13 19.07 17.24
C ASP A 49 -0.82 17.72 17.05
N PHE A 50 -0.05 16.66 16.80
CA PHE A 50 -0.57 15.30 16.75
C PHE A 50 -1.22 14.91 18.08
N VAL A 51 -0.53 15.11 19.21
CA VAL A 51 -1.09 14.82 20.53
C VAL A 51 -2.29 15.72 20.87
N ASN A 52 -2.23 17.02 20.56
CA ASN A 52 -3.36 17.93 20.80
C ASN A 52 -4.58 17.58 19.93
N SER A 53 -4.36 17.13 18.70
CA SER A 53 -5.44 16.73 17.79
C SER A 53 -6.22 15.49 18.27
N LEU A 54 -5.59 14.65 19.11
CA LEU A 54 -6.27 13.58 19.84
C LEU A 54 -7.20 14.13 20.91
N VAL A 55 -6.72 15.08 21.72
CA VAL A 55 -7.50 15.71 22.81
C VAL A 55 -8.75 16.37 22.25
N ASP A 56 -8.60 17.09 21.14
CA ASP A 56 -9.70 17.78 20.46
C ASP A 56 -10.53 16.85 19.56
N LYS A 57 -10.14 15.58 19.42
CA LYS A 57 -10.72 14.57 18.51
C LYS A 57 -10.71 14.94 17.02
N ARG A 58 -10.08 16.06 16.63
CA ARG A 58 -10.01 16.56 15.25
C ARG A 58 -9.24 15.63 14.32
N ILE A 59 -8.31 14.83 14.85
CA ILE A 59 -7.50 13.90 14.06
C ILE A 59 -8.37 12.91 13.29
N PHE A 60 -9.44 12.38 13.89
CA PHE A 60 -10.30 11.38 13.24
C PHE A 60 -11.06 11.94 12.04
N THR A 61 -11.50 13.19 12.13
CA THR A 61 -12.15 13.87 11.00
C THR A 61 -11.18 14.07 9.84
N GLN A 62 -9.93 14.45 10.12
CA GLN A 62 -8.91 14.59 9.08
C GLN A 62 -8.58 13.24 8.44
N LEU A 63 -8.34 12.20 9.24
CA LEU A 63 -8.03 10.84 8.74
C LEU A 63 -9.15 10.29 7.84
N ARG A 64 -10.42 10.50 8.22
CA ARG A 64 -11.56 10.10 7.38
C ARG A 64 -11.55 10.83 6.05
N ARG A 65 -11.39 12.16 6.07
CA ARG A 65 -11.36 12.97 4.84
C ARG A 65 -10.21 12.57 3.91
N MET A 66 -9.02 12.32 4.46
CA MET A 66 -7.89 11.83 3.67
C MET A 66 -8.20 10.49 2.99
N LYS A 67 -8.84 9.56 3.71
CA LYS A 67 -9.22 8.24 3.17
C LYS A 67 -10.33 8.31 2.11
N ASP A 68 -11.26 9.26 2.27
CA ASP A 68 -12.36 9.46 1.34
C ASP A 68 -11.89 10.14 0.04
N GLU A 69 -10.91 11.06 0.13
CA GLU A 69 -10.42 11.86 -1.00
C GLU A 69 -9.22 11.23 -1.74
N PHE A 70 -8.41 10.39 -1.07
CA PHE A 70 -7.15 9.87 -1.65
C PHE A 70 -6.96 8.36 -1.46
N ARG A 71 -6.33 7.72 -2.45
CA ARG A 71 -6.03 6.28 -2.44
C ARG A 71 -4.92 5.91 -1.45
N ASN A 72 -3.87 6.74 -1.38
CA ASN A 72 -2.67 6.48 -0.59
C ASN A 72 -2.43 7.63 0.42
N PRO A 73 -3.30 7.79 1.43
CA PRO A 73 -3.07 8.76 2.50
C PRO A 73 -1.88 8.34 3.38
N LEU A 74 -1.10 9.32 3.82
CA LEU A 74 0.09 9.14 4.66
C LEU A 74 0.13 10.22 5.74
N LEU A 75 0.43 9.84 6.99
CA LEU A 75 0.66 10.80 8.07
C LEU A 75 2.15 10.84 8.42
N ILE A 76 2.73 12.03 8.48
CA ILE A 76 4.07 12.26 9.01
C ILE A 76 3.94 13.03 10.33
N VAL A 77 4.44 12.42 11.40
CA VAL A 77 4.56 13.06 12.73
C VAL A 77 5.99 13.52 12.92
N GLU A 78 6.18 14.84 12.94
CA GLU A 78 7.49 15.48 12.96
C GLU A 78 7.87 15.98 14.36
N GLY A 79 9.06 15.62 14.80
CA GLY A 79 9.69 16.08 16.04
C GLY A 79 10.55 14.99 16.68
N ALA A 80 11.72 15.37 17.20
CA ALA A 80 12.62 14.47 17.92
C ALA A 80 12.10 14.02 19.30
N GLU A 81 11.06 14.69 19.80
CA GLU A 81 10.45 14.41 21.09
C GLU A 81 9.57 13.16 21.05
N ASN A 82 9.60 12.38 22.13
CA ASN A 82 8.77 11.19 22.22
C ASN A 82 7.29 11.61 22.42
N ILE A 83 6.39 11.10 21.57
CA ILE A 83 4.95 11.38 21.63
C ILE A 83 4.33 11.08 23.01
N PHE A 84 4.89 10.13 23.76
CA PHE A 84 4.42 9.73 25.09
C PHE A 84 4.88 10.68 26.21
N SER A 85 5.82 11.59 25.93
CA SER A 85 6.31 12.58 26.90
C SER A 85 5.41 13.82 27.00
N VAL A 86 4.48 13.99 26.06
CA VAL A 86 3.59 15.16 26.04
C VAL A 86 2.61 15.09 27.21
N ARG A 87 2.67 16.10 28.09
CA ARG A 87 1.84 16.18 29.30
C ARG A 87 0.35 16.22 28.91
N LYS A 88 -0.51 15.68 29.80
CA LYS A 88 -1.99 15.68 29.73
C LYS A 88 -2.65 14.57 28.91
N VAL A 89 -1.90 13.68 28.26
CA VAL A 89 -2.49 12.53 27.55
C VAL A 89 -2.00 11.22 28.15
N HIS A 90 -2.93 10.34 28.49
CA HIS A 90 -2.61 9.03 29.02
C HIS A 90 -1.97 8.16 27.91
N PRO A 91 -0.89 7.40 28.19
CA PRO A 91 -0.19 6.61 27.16
C PRO A 91 -1.10 5.65 26.37
N ASN A 92 -2.10 5.05 27.02
CA ASN A 92 -3.04 4.17 26.34
C ASN A 92 -3.96 4.90 25.35
N SER A 93 -4.23 6.19 25.55
CA SER A 93 -4.98 6.98 24.58
C SER A 93 -4.19 7.17 23.28
N LEU A 94 -2.87 7.40 23.38
CA LEU A 94 -1.99 7.48 22.22
C LEU A 94 -1.81 6.13 21.52
N ARG A 95 -1.66 5.05 22.30
CA ARG A 95 -1.64 3.68 21.74
C ARG A 95 -2.93 3.37 20.99
N GLY A 96 -4.08 3.70 21.57
CA GLY A 96 -5.38 3.54 20.94
C GLY A 96 -5.51 4.35 19.65
N LEU A 97 -5.01 5.60 19.63
CA LEU A 97 -4.97 6.40 18.41
C LEU A 97 -4.10 5.74 17.33
N LEU A 98 -2.87 5.34 17.64
CA LEU A 98 -1.97 4.71 16.67
C LEU A 98 -2.55 3.41 16.11
N LEU A 99 -3.17 2.59 16.98
CA LEU A 99 -3.88 1.39 16.55
C LEU A 99 -5.05 1.73 15.64
N SER A 100 -5.85 2.74 15.98
CA SER A 100 -6.97 3.14 15.14
C SER A 100 -6.50 3.64 13.77
N ILE A 101 -5.48 4.50 13.73
CA ILE A 101 -4.87 4.97 12.47
C ILE A 101 -4.40 3.79 11.61
N SER A 102 -3.70 2.83 12.22
CA SER A 102 -3.07 1.72 11.51
C SER A 102 -4.07 0.63 11.09
N VAL A 103 -5.04 0.29 11.94
CA VAL A 103 -5.95 -0.85 11.75
C VAL A 103 -7.29 -0.42 11.16
N ASP A 104 -7.91 0.63 11.69
CA ASP A 104 -9.26 1.04 11.26
C ASP A 104 -9.18 1.93 10.00
N TYR A 105 -8.29 2.91 10.03
CA TYR A 105 -8.12 3.85 8.91
C TYR A 105 -7.20 3.28 7.83
N ASN A 106 -6.28 2.37 8.18
CA ASN A 106 -5.25 1.82 7.30
C ASN A 106 -4.36 2.92 6.68
N ILE A 107 -4.01 3.92 7.51
CA ILE A 107 -3.15 5.04 7.12
C ILE A 107 -1.77 4.81 7.73
N PRO A 108 -0.69 4.73 6.93
CA PRO A 108 0.65 4.61 7.47
C PRO A 108 1.06 5.87 8.23
N VAL A 109 1.81 5.68 9.31
CA VAL A 109 2.39 6.77 10.11
C VAL A 109 3.90 6.67 10.04
N LEU A 110 4.54 7.75 9.59
CA LEU A 110 5.99 7.92 9.65
C LEU A 110 6.34 8.96 10.71
N PHE A 111 7.52 8.78 11.30
CA PHE A 111 8.08 9.74 12.25
C PHE A 111 9.34 10.34 11.65
N SER A 112 9.43 11.66 11.63
CA SER A 112 10.63 12.41 11.28
C SER A 112 11.10 13.22 12.50
N ARG A 113 12.39 13.45 12.62
CA ARG A 113 13.00 14.20 13.71
C ARG A 113 12.85 15.71 13.53
N ASP A 114 12.88 16.17 12.28
CA ASP A 114 12.86 17.57 11.89
C ASP A 114 12.36 17.75 10.45
N GLU A 115 12.31 19.00 10.00
CA GLU A 115 11.83 19.38 8.67
C GLU A 115 12.71 18.85 7.54
N ALA A 116 14.01 18.67 7.77
CA ALA A 116 14.93 18.15 6.78
C ALA A 116 14.66 16.66 6.52
N GLU A 117 14.45 15.88 7.58
CA GLU A 117 14.09 14.47 7.46
C GLU A 117 12.68 14.28 6.86
N THR A 118 11.73 15.18 7.18
CA THR A 118 10.43 15.21 6.48
C THR A 118 10.62 15.44 4.97
N ALA A 119 11.47 16.40 4.59
CA ALA A 119 11.75 16.67 3.18
C ALA A 119 12.43 15.48 2.48
N ASP A 120 13.32 14.75 3.17
CA ASP A 120 13.93 13.51 2.66
C ASP A 120 12.88 12.43 2.36
N PHE A 121 11.90 12.23 3.25
CA PHE A 121 10.80 11.30 3.00
C PHE A 121 9.99 11.70 1.76
N LEU A 122 9.62 12.98 1.65
CA LEU A 122 8.86 13.49 0.50
C LEU A 122 9.64 13.34 -0.81
N GLU A 123 10.94 13.63 -0.82
CA GLU A 123 11.82 13.42 -1.97
C GLU A 123 11.83 11.94 -2.41
N LEU A 124 11.97 11.01 -1.46
CA LEU A 124 11.96 9.58 -1.74
C LEU A 124 10.61 9.10 -2.29
N LEU A 125 9.49 9.64 -1.78
CA LEU A 125 8.16 9.35 -2.29
C LEU A 125 7.99 9.82 -3.75
N ILE A 126 8.45 11.03 -4.08
CA ILE A 126 8.44 11.55 -5.45
C ILE A 126 9.27 10.64 -6.37
N LYS A 127 10.49 10.28 -5.96
CA LYS A 127 11.37 9.37 -6.72
C LYS A 127 10.77 7.99 -6.91
N ARG A 128 9.94 7.52 -5.97
CA ARG A 128 9.24 6.23 -6.06
C ARG A 128 8.06 6.30 -7.02
N GLY A 129 7.28 7.37 -7.00
CA GLY A 129 6.13 7.56 -7.90
C GLY A 129 6.51 7.87 -9.35
N SER A 130 7.68 8.47 -9.59
CA SER A 130 8.20 8.72 -10.95
C SER A 130 8.86 7.50 -11.61
N LYS A 131 9.08 6.41 -10.87
CA LYS A 131 9.49 5.13 -11.46
C LYS A 131 8.23 4.42 -11.96
N GLU A 132 8.26 3.88 -13.17
CA GLU A 132 7.19 3.00 -13.66
C GLU A 132 6.81 1.97 -12.58
N PRO A 133 5.54 1.54 -12.48
CA PRO A 133 5.04 0.57 -11.48
C PRO A 133 5.76 -0.80 -11.43
N GLY A 134 6.88 -1.00 -12.14
CA GLY A 134 7.61 -2.24 -12.25
C GLY A 134 8.87 -2.40 -11.37
N LYS A 135 9.27 -1.40 -10.56
CA LYS A 135 10.48 -1.51 -9.71
C LYS A 135 10.29 -1.18 -8.23
N ILE A 136 9.04 -1.17 -7.75
CA ILE A 136 8.80 -1.59 -6.37
C ILE A 136 9.02 -3.10 -6.39
N LEU A 137 9.77 -3.63 -5.43
CA LEU A 137 9.85 -5.08 -5.16
C LEU A 137 8.49 -5.68 -5.51
N LYS A 138 8.39 -6.35 -6.67
CA LYS A 138 7.38 -7.37 -6.83
C LYS A 138 7.72 -8.28 -5.67
N THR A 139 6.97 -8.19 -4.57
CA THR A 139 6.59 -9.42 -3.91
C THR A 139 5.82 -10.13 -5.00
N GLU A 140 6.59 -10.84 -5.83
CA GLU A 140 6.13 -11.96 -6.63
C GLU A 140 5.05 -12.63 -5.80
N LYS A 141 3.91 -12.94 -6.43
CA LYS A 141 2.91 -13.84 -5.82
C LYS A 141 3.70 -14.86 -5.03
N LYS A 142 3.63 -14.77 -3.69
CA LYS A 142 4.54 -15.51 -2.79
C LYS A 142 4.59 -16.90 -3.35
N ILE A 143 5.76 -17.34 -3.80
CA ILE A 143 6.04 -18.67 -4.29
C ILE A 143 5.27 -19.62 -3.38
N LEU A 144 4.20 -20.22 -3.91
CA LEU A 144 3.19 -20.80 -3.03
C LEU A 144 3.72 -22.07 -2.34
N THR A 145 4.89 -22.58 -2.75
CA THR A 145 5.69 -23.63 -2.08
C THR A 145 7.11 -23.69 -2.70
N SER A 146 8.08 -24.40 -2.11
CA SER A 146 9.45 -24.55 -2.67
C SER A 146 9.52 -25.36 -3.98
N ASP A 147 8.40 -25.95 -4.43
CA ASP A 147 8.32 -26.72 -5.66
C ASP A 147 7.79 -25.85 -6.82
N VAL A 148 8.51 -25.87 -7.94
CA VAL A 148 8.15 -25.14 -9.17
C VAL A 148 6.82 -25.67 -9.73
N GLN A 149 6.54 -26.96 -9.61
CA GLN A 149 5.31 -27.57 -10.10
C GLN A 149 4.09 -27.01 -9.36
N GLU A 150 4.16 -26.94 -8.04
CA GLU A 150 3.10 -26.41 -7.19
C GLU A 150 2.88 -24.92 -7.42
N SER A 151 3.97 -24.16 -7.62
CA SER A 151 3.88 -22.75 -7.98
C SER A 151 3.15 -22.53 -9.30
N ILE A 152 3.49 -23.29 -10.35
CA ILE A 152 2.82 -23.20 -11.65
C ILE A 152 1.35 -23.59 -11.54
N ALA A 153 1.03 -24.64 -10.79
CA ALA A 153 -0.36 -25.07 -10.58
C ALA A 153 -1.19 -23.97 -9.89
N CYS A 154 -0.62 -23.26 -8.91
CA CYS A 154 -1.31 -22.17 -8.21
C CYS A 154 -1.43 -20.87 -9.04
N LEU A 155 -0.73 -20.77 -10.18
CA LEU A 155 -0.91 -19.64 -11.08
C LEU A 155 -2.15 -19.78 -11.97
N LEU A 156 -2.74 -20.98 -12.04
CA LEU A 156 -3.93 -21.25 -12.82
C LEU A 156 -5.14 -20.48 -12.28
N PRO A 157 -6.05 -20.05 -13.17
CA PRO A 157 -7.21 -19.26 -12.77
C PRO A 157 -8.08 -20.03 -11.78
N GLY A 158 -8.41 -19.39 -10.66
CA GLY A 158 -9.26 -19.96 -9.62
C GLY A 158 -8.62 -21.06 -8.77
N ILE A 159 -7.30 -21.31 -8.90
CA ILE A 159 -6.60 -22.36 -8.14
C ILE A 159 -5.79 -21.76 -6.99
N GLY A 160 -6.08 -22.22 -5.78
CA GLY A 160 -5.27 -21.95 -4.58
C GLY A 160 -4.37 -23.14 -4.20
N VAL A 161 -3.54 -22.98 -3.16
CA VAL A 161 -2.50 -23.95 -2.74
C VAL A 161 -3.02 -25.39 -2.62
N LYS A 162 -4.09 -25.59 -1.85
CA LYS A 162 -4.63 -26.93 -1.59
C LYS A 162 -5.13 -27.60 -2.88
N THR A 163 -5.79 -26.83 -3.74
CA THR A 163 -6.30 -27.35 -5.02
C THR A 163 -5.15 -27.60 -6.00
N GLY A 164 -4.11 -26.75 -6.00
CA GLY A 164 -2.89 -26.95 -6.78
C GLY A 164 -2.17 -28.25 -6.41
N GLU A 165 -2.04 -28.52 -5.10
CA GLU A 165 -1.51 -29.81 -4.63
C GLU A 165 -2.40 -31.00 -5.07
N SER A 166 -3.72 -30.87 -4.97
CA SER A 166 -4.65 -31.95 -5.38
C SER A 166 -4.55 -32.23 -6.88
N LEU A 167 -4.44 -31.19 -7.71
CA LEU A 167 -4.21 -31.31 -9.15
C LEU A 167 -2.90 -32.09 -9.43
N LEU A 168 -1.80 -31.72 -8.76
CA LEU A 168 -0.52 -32.41 -8.97
C LEU A 168 -0.53 -33.85 -8.42
N LYS A 169 -1.20 -34.09 -7.30
CA LYS A 169 -1.39 -35.46 -6.77
C LYS A 169 -2.20 -36.33 -7.72
N ARG A 170 -3.20 -35.78 -8.41
CA ARG A 170 -4.03 -36.49 -9.40
C ARG A 170 -3.27 -36.76 -10.69
N PHE A 171 -2.75 -35.70 -11.32
CA PHE A 171 -2.16 -35.77 -12.67
C PHE A 171 -0.69 -36.15 -12.69
N LYS A 172 -0.01 -36.15 -11.53
CA LYS A 172 1.39 -36.52 -11.30
C LYS A 172 2.45 -35.63 -11.96
N THR A 173 2.12 -34.99 -13.08
CA THR A 173 3.02 -34.08 -13.81
C THR A 173 2.24 -32.89 -14.35
N LEU A 174 2.91 -31.74 -14.51
CA LEU A 174 2.33 -30.57 -15.18
C LEU A 174 1.92 -30.87 -16.62
N LYS A 175 2.68 -31.72 -17.34
CA LYS A 175 2.34 -32.13 -18.70
C LYS A 175 0.97 -32.80 -18.74
N ASN A 176 0.69 -33.72 -17.82
CA ASN A 176 -0.60 -34.39 -17.75
C ASN A 176 -1.71 -33.42 -17.36
N LEU A 177 -1.44 -32.50 -16.42
CA LEU A 177 -2.39 -31.45 -16.04
C LEU A 177 -2.76 -30.56 -17.23
N PHE A 178 -1.79 -30.18 -18.06
CA PHE A 178 -2.02 -29.31 -19.22
C PHE A 178 -2.79 -30.01 -20.35
N ASN A 179 -2.72 -31.33 -20.42
CA ASN A 179 -3.46 -32.14 -21.40
C ASN A 179 -4.79 -32.69 -20.85
N ALA A 180 -5.14 -32.38 -19.60
CA ALA A 180 -6.35 -32.89 -18.97
C ALA A 180 -7.61 -32.28 -19.61
N GLY A 181 -8.61 -33.11 -19.84
CA GLY A 181 -9.93 -32.67 -20.29
C GLY A 181 -10.71 -31.94 -19.20
N ILE A 182 -11.76 -31.22 -19.59
CA ILE A 182 -12.63 -30.50 -18.65
C ILE A 182 -13.25 -31.46 -17.62
N ASP A 183 -13.74 -32.62 -18.07
CA ASP A 183 -14.36 -33.62 -17.19
C ASP A 183 -13.34 -34.19 -16.17
N GLU A 184 -12.11 -34.45 -16.60
CA GLU A 184 -11.04 -34.95 -15.72
C GLU A 184 -10.60 -33.91 -14.69
N LEU A 185 -10.56 -32.63 -15.08
CA LEU A 185 -10.26 -31.53 -14.17
C LEU A 185 -11.33 -31.39 -13.08
N MET A 186 -12.60 -31.59 -13.45
CA MET A 186 -13.74 -31.52 -12.51
C MET A 186 -13.76 -32.66 -11.48
N GLU A 187 -13.04 -33.76 -11.72
CA GLU A 187 -12.88 -34.82 -10.72
C GLU A 187 -12.00 -34.41 -9.54
N VAL A 188 -11.27 -33.29 -9.65
CA VAL A 188 -10.40 -32.82 -8.58
C VAL A 188 -11.17 -31.93 -7.61
N ASP A 189 -11.11 -32.31 -6.33
CA ASP A 189 -11.74 -31.56 -5.24
C ASP A 189 -11.35 -30.07 -5.25
N GLY A 190 -12.36 -29.21 -5.38
CA GLY A 190 -12.20 -27.76 -5.47
C GLY A 190 -12.13 -27.20 -6.89
N VAL A 191 -12.23 -28.04 -7.92
CA VAL A 191 -12.35 -27.61 -9.32
C VAL A 191 -13.79 -27.81 -9.80
N GLY A 192 -14.55 -26.72 -9.87
CA GLY A 192 -15.89 -26.74 -10.45
C GLY A 192 -15.89 -26.59 -11.97
N LYS A 193 -17.04 -26.82 -12.61
CA LYS A 193 -17.20 -26.73 -14.08
C LYS A 193 -16.64 -25.44 -14.70
N LYS A 194 -16.99 -24.29 -14.12
CA LYS A 194 -16.51 -22.99 -14.61
C LYS A 194 -14.98 -22.87 -14.52
N THR A 195 -14.39 -23.30 -13.41
CA THR A 195 -12.93 -23.27 -13.21
C THR A 195 -12.24 -24.22 -14.19
N ALA A 196 -12.78 -25.42 -14.40
CA ALA A 196 -12.26 -26.39 -15.35
C ALA A 196 -12.29 -25.84 -16.79
N GLU A 197 -13.41 -25.23 -17.20
CA GLU A 197 -13.55 -24.59 -18.51
C GLU A 197 -12.56 -23.43 -18.69
N GLU A 198 -12.36 -22.58 -17.68
CA GLU A 198 -11.40 -21.47 -17.72
C GLU A 198 -9.94 -21.96 -17.79
N ILE A 199 -9.59 -22.98 -17.02
CA ILE A 199 -8.26 -23.62 -17.08
C ILE A 199 -8.02 -24.21 -18.47
N HIS A 200 -8.96 -25.03 -18.95
CA HIS A 200 -8.86 -25.68 -20.26
C HIS A 200 -8.77 -24.64 -21.39
N LYS A 201 -9.55 -23.57 -21.32
CA LYS A 201 -9.45 -22.45 -22.25
C LYS A 201 -8.08 -21.78 -22.19
N THR A 202 -7.52 -21.57 -21.00
CA THR A 202 -6.20 -20.94 -20.84
C THR A 202 -5.09 -21.74 -21.50
N PHE A 203 -5.13 -23.07 -21.43
CA PHE A 203 -4.13 -23.93 -22.07
C PHE A 203 -4.26 -23.99 -23.59
N ASN A 204 -5.45 -23.78 -24.13
CA ASN A 204 -5.74 -23.95 -25.56
C ASN A 204 -5.99 -22.63 -26.31
N LYS A 205 -6.01 -21.48 -25.64
CA LYS A 205 -6.13 -20.18 -26.30
C LYS A 205 -4.80 -19.85 -26.99
N GLU A 206 -4.86 -19.50 -28.27
CA GLU A 206 -3.72 -18.93 -28.98
C GLU A 206 -3.32 -17.57 -28.37
N TYR A 207 -2.01 -17.32 -28.34
CA TYR A 207 -1.49 -16.03 -27.91
C TYR A 207 -1.75 -15.01 -29.03
N GLU A 208 -2.44 -13.92 -28.69
CA GLU A 208 -2.72 -12.82 -29.60
C GLU A 208 -1.64 -11.74 -29.38
N ASP A 209 -0.92 -11.38 -30.46
CA ASP A 209 0.08 -10.30 -30.48
C ASP A 209 -0.55 -8.89 -30.40
#